data_AF-A0A1W9SEC0-F1
#
_entry.id   AF-A0A1W9SEC0-F1
#
_cell.length_a   1.000
_cell.length_b   1.000
_cell.length_c   1.000
_cell.angle_alpha   90.00
_cell.angle_beta   90.00
_cell.angle_gamma   90.00
#
_symmetry.space_group_name_H-M   'P 1'
#
loop_
_entity.id
_entity.type
_entity.pdbx_description
1 polymer ?
#
loop_
_entity_poly.entity_id
_entity_poly.type
_entity_poly.pdbx_seq_one_letter_code
_entity_poly.pdbx_strand_id
1 'polypeptide(L)'
;MEKFFKNIAVRICFIYLIFNLLTPSSPIHAQFKINKIEKSQSFYEKEKNNIGVSPILRYNRVQGITLGIDFSSQLTKLGRLDILGKYCYGFKDQSRYLIGLQRSFFNLNFLTIGAYYQDLVTSQDDWFISYNENSAAAFFLKEDFMDYYIKKGAIGFIDQKINEVHTIRFEAESFEYGSIERNTNWSIFGKKKNFRRNSSIPEEHGIAARFLWVFDWRDNSLMPQSGWYIEGKAEQTLGDSVDTKGLFLTLKRFQTLFGSHLIKIKLIAGTRTGCASRYDQYLMDMGGIGSLVAYKDKEFTNG
;
A
#
# COMPACT_ATOMS: atom_id res chain seq x y z
N MET A 1 -3.40 37.39 -5.01
CA MET A 1 -3.96 36.34 -4.13
C MET A 1 -3.36 34.95 -4.41
N GLU A 2 -3.24 34.52 -5.67
CA GLU A 2 -2.74 33.18 -6.04
C GLU A 2 -1.34 32.82 -5.50
N LYS A 3 -0.37 33.75 -5.55
CA LYS A 3 0.99 33.55 -5.00
C LYS A 3 1.01 33.37 -3.47
N PHE A 4 0.06 33.95 -2.75
CA PHE A 4 0.01 33.91 -1.29
C PHE A 4 -0.53 32.55 -0.80
N PHE A 5 -1.63 32.08 -1.41
CA PHE A 5 -2.16 30.73 -1.15
C PHE A 5 -1.15 29.63 -1.52
N LYS A 6 -0.40 29.81 -2.62
CA LYS A 6 0.64 28.87 -3.03
C LYS A 6 1.78 28.79 -1.99
N ASN A 7 2.19 29.92 -1.40
CA ASN A 7 3.22 29.93 -0.37
C ASN A 7 2.76 29.30 0.96
N ILE A 8 1.51 29.51 1.36
CA ILE A 8 0.95 28.90 2.57
C ILE A 8 0.76 27.40 2.37
N ALA A 9 0.20 26.96 1.24
CA ALA A 9 0.03 25.56 0.93
C ALA A 9 1.37 24.81 0.89
N VAL A 10 2.42 25.42 0.33
CA VAL A 10 3.78 24.84 0.32
C VAL A 10 4.36 24.71 1.73
N ARG A 11 4.18 25.72 2.60
CA ARG A 11 4.66 25.67 3.99
C ARG A 11 3.93 24.61 4.83
N ILE A 12 2.61 24.49 4.68
CA ILE A 12 1.82 23.46 5.36
C ILE A 12 2.18 22.06 4.86
N CYS A 13 2.35 21.89 3.53
CA CYS A 13 2.79 20.62 2.97
C CYS A 13 4.18 20.22 3.47
N PHE A 14 5.11 21.18 3.54
CA PHE A 14 6.47 20.97 4.03
C PHE A 14 6.49 20.45 5.47
N ILE A 15 5.74 21.10 6.37
CA ILE A 15 5.68 20.71 7.79
C ILE A 15 5.04 19.33 7.94
N TYR A 16 3.95 19.06 7.22
CA TYR A 16 3.24 17.78 7.31
C TYR A 16 4.04 16.61 6.72
N LEU A 17 4.75 16.81 5.60
CA LEU A 17 5.64 15.80 5.02
C LEU A 17 6.80 15.47 5.94
N ILE A 18 7.43 16.48 6.56
CA ILE A 18 8.48 16.24 7.56
C ILE A 18 7.93 15.46 8.75
N PHE A 19 6.73 15.80 9.23
CA PHE A 19 6.10 15.08 10.33
C PHE A 19 5.79 13.62 10.00
N ASN A 20 5.34 13.33 8.77
CA ASN A 20 5.12 11.95 8.29
C ASN A 20 6.42 11.18 8.03
N LEU A 21 7.54 11.85 7.77
CA LEU A 21 8.86 11.21 7.70
C LEU A 21 9.42 10.86 9.09
N LEU A 22 8.99 11.58 10.13
CA LEU A 22 9.41 11.34 11.51
C LEU A 22 8.59 10.24 12.20
N THR A 23 7.47 9.84 11.64
CA THR A 23 6.77 8.60 12.02
C THR A 23 7.48 7.40 11.41
N PRO A 24 7.67 6.29 12.16
CA PRO A 24 8.45 5.15 11.69
C PRO A 24 7.94 4.67 10.33
N SER A 25 8.88 4.62 9.38
CA SER A 25 8.74 4.06 8.03
C SER A 25 7.93 2.77 8.04
N SER A 26 6.98 2.66 7.12
CA SER A 26 6.13 1.49 6.96
C SER A 26 6.97 0.21 6.89
N PRO A 27 6.53 -0.92 7.49
CA PRO A 27 7.30 -2.16 7.42
C PRO A 27 7.30 -2.68 5.98
N ILE A 28 8.36 -2.41 5.21
CA ILE A 28 8.59 -2.86 3.82
C ILE A 28 8.10 -4.32 3.63
N HIS A 29 6.98 -4.51 2.93
CA HIS A 29 6.27 -5.80 2.77
C HIS A 29 6.82 -6.62 1.59
N ALA A 30 6.25 -7.80 1.31
CA ALA A 30 6.39 -8.44 0.00
C ALA A 30 5.80 -7.53 -1.08
N GLN A 31 6.06 -7.81 -2.37
CA GLN A 31 5.55 -7.08 -3.55
C GLN A 31 4.08 -6.61 -3.47
N PHE A 32 3.29 -7.27 -2.65
CA PHE A 32 1.92 -6.92 -2.38
C PHE A 32 1.74 -6.67 -0.89
N LYS A 33 1.33 -5.45 -0.56
CA LYS A 33 0.79 -5.16 0.76
C LYS A 33 -0.55 -5.87 0.91
N ILE A 34 -0.67 -6.74 1.91
CA ILE A 34 -2.01 -6.97 2.46
C ILE A 34 -2.41 -5.64 3.06
N ASN A 35 -3.45 -5.00 2.50
CA ASN A 35 -4.21 -4.04 3.26
C ASN A 35 -4.86 -4.83 4.41
N LYS A 36 -4.05 -5.10 5.45
CA LYS A 36 -4.56 -5.41 6.77
C LYS A 36 -5.52 -4.25 7.02
N ILE A 37 -6.78 -4.57 7.31
CA ILE A 37 -7.52 -3.64 8.15
C ILE A 37 -6.71 -3.64 9.44
N GLU A 38 -5.80 -2.68 9.56
CA GLU A 38 -5.31 -2.26 10.85
C GLU A 38 -6.59 -1.91 11.62
N LYS A 39 -7.05 -2.86 12.44
CA LYS A 39 -7.73 -2.46 13.66
C LYS A 39 -6.76 -1.45 14.24
N SER A 40 -7.21 -0.19 14.34
CA SER A 40 -6.60 0.75 15.25
C SER A 40 -6.26 -0.05 16.50
N GLN A 41 -4.97 -0.23 16.77
CA GLN A 41 -4.52 -0.83 18.02
C GLN A 41 -4.81 0.21 19.11
N SER A 42 -6.08 0.46 19.38
CA SER A 42 -6.49 1.09 20.63
C SER A 42 -6.39 -0.01 21.68
N PHE A 43 -5.25 -0.04 22.36
CA PHE A 43 -4.99 -0.78 23.60
C PHE A 43 -5.89 -0.33 24.77
N TYR A 44 -7.04 0.31 24.49
CA TYR A 44 -8.03 0.72 25.45
C TYR A 44 -9.40 0.26 24.96
N GLU A 45 -9.96 -0.73 25.66
CA GLU A 45 -11.40 -0.91 25.74
C GLU A 45 -12.06 0.41 26.17
N LYS A 46 -12.95 0.94 25.34
CA LYS A 46 -14.28 1.38 25.83
C LYS A 46 -15.27 1.55 24.69
N GLU A 47 -16.44 0.99 24.93
CA GLU A 47 -17.65 1.05 24.12
C GLU A 47 -17.99 2.46 23.62
N LYS A 48 -17.70 2.73 22.35
CA LYS A 48 -18.35 3.80 21.60
C LYS A 48 -18.21 3.53 20.11
N ASN A 49 -19.18 3.96 19.31
CA ASN A 49 -19.01 4.02 17.87
C ASN A 49 -17.80 4.93 17.60
N ASN A 50 -16.68 4.34 17.21
CA ASN A 50 -15.44 5.08 16.97
C ASN A 50 -15.46 5.51 15.50
N ILE A 51 -15.61 6.82 15.30
CA ILE A 51 -15.42 7.45 13.99
C ILE A 51 -13.96 7.89 13.93
N GLY A 52 -13.19 7.28 13.04
CA GLY A 52 -11.83 7.71 12.71
C GLY A 52 -11.86 8.54 11.43
N VAL A 53 -11.25 9.71 11.45
CA VAL A 53 -11.01 10.53 10.26
C VAL A 53 -9.54 10.92 10.23
N SER A 54 -8.87 10.65 9.11
CA SER A 54 -7.45 10.96 8.92
C SER A 54 -7.24 11.74 7.62
N PRO A 55 -6.50 12.86 7.64
CA PRO A 55 -6.18 13.58 6.42
C PRO A 55 -5.10 12.85 5.61
N ILE A 56 -5.24 12.89 4.29
CA ILE A 56 -4.27 12.37 3.33
C ILE A 56 -3.60 13.56 2.65
N LEU A 57 -2.27 13.64 2.75
CA LEU A 57 -1.45 14.53 1.94
C LEU A 57 -0.38 13.70 1.24
N ARG A 58 -0.35 13.75 -0.09
CA ARG A 58 0.66 13.06 -0.91
C ARG A 58 1.20 13.99 -2.00
N TYR A 59 2.37 13.65 -2.51
CA TYR A 59 2.95 14.30 -3.68
C TYR A 59 3.53 13.24 -4.62
N ASN A 60 3.18 13.26 -5.91
CA ASN A 60 3.83 12.40 -6.89
C ASN A 60 3.80 13.01 -8.28
N ARG A 61 4.52 12.38 -9.22
CA ARG A 61 4.72 12.90 -10.57
C ARG A 61 3.45 12.88 -11.45
N VAL A 62 2.43 12.10 -11.07
CA VAL A 62 1.20 11.90 -11.86
C VAL A 62 0.03 12.74 -11.36
N GLN A 63 -0.18 12.84 -10.04
CA GLN A 63 -1.26 13.60 -9.40
C GLN A 63 -0.83 14.99 -8.90
N GLY A 64 0.48 15.26 -8.80
CA GLY A 64 0.97 16.46 -8.14
C GLY A 64 0.71 16.41 -6.64
N ILE A 65 0.31 17.54 -6.04
CA ILE A 65 -0.17 17.55 -4.65
C ILE A 65 -1.54 16.86 -4.63
N THR A 66 -1.71 15.91 -3.72
CA THR A 66 -2.97 15.20 -3.50
C THR A 66 -3.44 15.47 -2.08
N LEU A 67 -4.67 15.96 -1.95
CA LEU A 67 -5.35 16.14 -0.67
C LEU A 67 -6.49 15.15 -0.56
N GLY A 68 -6.73 14.61 0.62
CA GLY A 68 -7.81 13.66 0.81
C GLY A 68 -8.17 13.43 2.26
N ILE A 69 -9.16 12.57 2.44
CA ILE A 69 -9.64 12.11 3.74
C ILE A 69 -9.82 10.60 3.68
N ASP A 70 -9.39 9.93 4.74
CA ASP A 70 -9.68 8.54 5.05
C ASP A 70 -10.66 8.54 6.23
N PHE A 71 -11.76 7.81 6.11
CA PHE A 71 -12.75 7.69 7.17
C PHE A 71 -13.06 6.22 7.46
N SER A 72 -13.22 5.92 8.73
CA SER A 72 -13.69 4.63 9.22
C SER A 72 -14.70 4.84 10.33
N SER A 73 -15.73 4.00 10.36
CA SER A 73 -16.74 4.04 11.41
C SER A 73 -17.11 2.62 11.81
N GLN A 74 -16.95 2.30 13.09
CA GLN A 74 -17.35 1.01 13.63
C GLN A 74 -18.72 1.13 14.32
N LEU A 75 -19.69 0.41 13.80
CA LEU A 75 -21.06 0.35 14.30
C LEU A 75 -21.24 -0.93 15.12
N THR A 76 -20.77 -0.90 16.37
CA THR A 76 -20.82 -2.06 17.27
C THR A 76 -22.23 -2.57 17.52
N LYS A 77 -23.21 -1.65 17.62
CA LYS A 77 -24.64 -1.98 17.80
C LYS A 77 -25.26 -2.72 16.62
N LEU A 78 -24.69 -2.59 15.43
CA LEU A 78 -25.12 -3.31 14.21
C LEU A 78 -24.23 -4.54 13.95
N GLY A 79 -23.83 -5.23 15.03
CA GLY A 79 -23.08 -6.47 14.94
C GLY A 79 -21.67 -6.30 14.36
N ARG A 80 -20.96 -5.25 14.81
CA ARG A 80 -19.58 -4.91 14.37
C ARG A 80 -19.46 -4.75 12.85
N LEU A 81 -20.36 -3.95 12.31
CA LEU A 81 -20.28 -3.46 10.94
C LEU A 81 -19.30 -2.29 10.90
N ASP A 82 -18.25 -2.38 10.10
CA ASP A 82 -17.34 -1.28 9.83
C ASP A 82 -17.64 -0.69 8.45
N ILE A 83 -17.74 0.64 8.40
CA ILE A 83 -17.85 1.41 7.16
C ILE A 83 -16.50 2.07 6.92
N LEU A 84 -16.00 1.94 5.70
CA LEU A 84 -14.73 2.48 5.26
C LEU A 84 -14.97 3.41 4.09
N GLY A 85 -14.20 4.48 4.01
CA GLY A 85 -14.07 5.16 2.74
C GLY A 85 -12.94 6.16 2.69
N LYS A 86 -12.61 6.52 1.47
CA LYS A 86 -11.48 7.35 1.12
C LYS A 86 -11.90 8.27 -0.01
N TYR A 87 -11.51 9.53 0.08
CA TYR A 87 -11.68 10.49 -1.00
C TYR A 87 -10.40 11.27 -1.16
N CYS A 88 -9.91 11.39 -2.40
CA CYS A 88 -8.67 12.07 -2.73
C CYS A 88 -8.88 12.96 -3.96
N TYR A 89 -8.31 14.16 -3.95
CA TYR A 89 -8.25 15.07 -5.07
C TYR A 89 -6.80 15.41 -5.38
N GLY A 90 -6.33 15.02 -6.57
CA GLY A 90 -5.01 15.38 -7.10
C GLY A 90 -5.10 16.68 -7.89
N PHE A 91 -4.24 17.66 -7.64
CA PHE A 91 -4.27 18.94 -8.37
C PHE A 91 -3.92 18.79 -9.87
N LYS A 92 -3.37 17.64 -10.27
CA LYS A 92 -3.03 17.28 -11.64
C LYS A 92 -3.70 15.98 -12.10
N ASP A 93 -4.73 15.53 -11.39
CA ASP A 93 -5.54 14.35 -11.69
C ASP A 93 -7.02 14.66 -11.35
N GLN A 94 -7.90 13.69 -11.51
CA GLN A 94 -9.29 13.74 -11.09
C GLN A 94 -9.46 13.35 -9.62
N SER A 95 -10.68 13.49 -9.10
CA SER A 95 -11.03 12.95 -7.79
C SER A 95 -11.12 11.43 -7.83
N ARG A 96 -10.56 10.77 -6.82
CA ARG A 96 -10.45 9.33 -6.65
C ARG A 96 -11.07 8.92 -5.33
N TYR A 97 -11.64 7.73 -5.25
CA TYR A 97 -12.38 7.32 -4.06
C TYR A 97 -12.34 5.80 -3.81
N LEU A 98 -12.64 5.44 -2.56
CA LEU A 98 -12.92 4.07 -2.15
C LEU A 98 -14.08 4.11 -1.17
N ILE A 99 -14.99 3.15 -1.28
CA ILE A 99 -16.08 2.93 -0.31
C ILE A 99 -16.15 1.45 0.00
N GLY A 100 -16.33 1.11 1.27
CA GLY A 100 -16.29 -0.27 1.73
C GLY A 100 -17.14 -0.52 2.95
N LEU A 101 -17.58 -1.76 3.06
CA LEU A 101 -18.32 -2.29 4.20
C LEU A 101 -17.73 -3.64 4.57
N GLN A 102 -17.58 -3.88 5.86
CA GLN A 102 -17.18 -5.18 6.37
C GLN A 102 -17.86 -5.50 7.69
N ARG A 103 -18.00 -6.78 7.99
CA ARG A 103 -18.59 -7.23 9.25
C ARG A 103 -17.73 -8.31 9.87
N SER A 104 -17.45 -8.15 11.16
CA SER A 104 -16.67 -9.12 11.93
C SER A 104 -17.55 -9.95 12.85
N PHE A 105 -17.42 -11.27 12.75
CA PHE A 105 -18.11 -12.28 13.55
C PHE A 105 -17.14 -12.89 14.58
N PHE A 106 -17.68 -13.36 15.71
CA PHE A 106 -16.94 -13.97 16.84
C PHE A 106 -16.00 -13.00 17.59
N ASN A 107 -15.52 -13.41 18.77
CA ASN A 107 -14.69 -12.56 19.65
C ASN A 107 -13.20 -12.95 19.67
N LEU A 108 -12.87 -14.23 19.57
CA LEU A 108 -11.49 -14.74 19.69
C LEU A 108 -10.88 -15.10 18.33
N ASN A 109 -11.69 -15.70 17.45
CA ASN A 109 -11.30 -16.06 16.09
C ASN A 109 -12.14 -15.27 15.09
N PHE A 110 -11.83 -13.98 14.95
CA PHE A 110 -12.59 -13.09 14.08
C PHE A 110 -12.66 -13.66 12.66
N LEU A 111 -13.88 -13.93 12.22
CA LEU A 111 -14.22 -14.13 10.82
C LEU A 111 -14.74 -12.80 10.31
N THR A 112 -14.06 -12.17 9.36
CA THR A 112 -14.48 -10.89 8.79
C THR A 112 -14.85 -11.08 7.33
N ILE A 113 -16.03 -10.63 6.95
CA ILE A 113 -16.48 -10.64 5.55
C ILE A 113 -16.65 -9.20 5.13
N GLY A 114 -16.12 -8.82 3.99
CA GLY A 114 -16.21 -7.45 3.51
C GLY A 114 -16.19 -7.33 2.00
N ALA A 115 -16.61 -6.16 1.55
CA ALA A 115 -16.49 -5.76 0.17
C ALA A 115 -16.21 -4.26 0.08
N TYR A 116 -15.48 -3.86 -0.96
CA TYR A 116 -15.25 -2.46 -1.27
C TYR A 116 -15.17 -2.22 -2.75
N TYR A 117 -15.54 -1.02 -3.15
CA TYR A 117 -15.39 -0.52 -4.51
C TYR A 117 -14.37 0.62 -4.49
N GLN A 118 -13.49 0.64 -5.47
CA GLN A 118 -12.42 1.63 -5.58
C GLN A 118 -12.28 2.17 -7.00
N ASP A 119 -11.87 3.42 -7.08
CA ASP A 119 -11.26 4.07 -8.24
C ASP A 119 -10.09 4.90 -7.68
N LEU A 120 -8.89 4.33 -7.74
CA LEU A 120 -7.70 4.90 -7.12
C LEU A 120 -6.53 4.89 -8.09
N VAL A 121 -5.66 5.89 -7.94
CA VAL A 121 -4.29 5.82 -8.46
C VAL A 121 -3.48 4.98 -7.48
N THR A 122 -3.03 3.82 -7.95
CA THR A 122 -2.26 2.84 -7.17
C THR A 122 -0.90 2.61 -7.80
N SER A 123 -0.05 1.86 -7.09
CA SER A 123 1.24 1.41 -7.59
C SER A 123 1.48 -0.03 -7.13
N GLN A 124 2.17 -0.80 -7.94
CA GLN A 124 2.67 -2.11 -7.56
C GLN A 124 3.98 -2.05 -6.76
N ASP A 125 4.53 -0.85 -6.54
CA ASP A 125 5.83 -0.63 -5.87
C ASP A 125 5.66 -0.23 -4.39
N ASP A 126 4.43 -0.30 -3.87
CA ASP A 126 4.09 0.10 -2.49
C ASP A 126 4.72 -0.78 -1.41
N TRP A 127 5.20 -1.95 -1.80
CA TRP A 127 5.99 -2.86 -0.99
C TRP A 127 7.42 -2.40 -0.76
N PHE A 128 8.00 -1.70 -1.72
CA PHE A 128 9.40 -1.28 -1.74
C PHE A 128 9.57 0.05 -1.03
N ILE A 129 8.66 0.99 -1.28
CA ILE A 129 8.69 2.32 -0.69
C ILE A 129 7.27 2.73 -0.31
N SER A 130 7.09 3.35 0.86
CA SER A 130 5.78 3.86 1.23
C SER A 130 5.39 5.07 0.38
N TYR A 131 4.08 5.32 0.23
CA TYR A 131 3.59 6.53 -0.45
C TYR A 131 4.12 7.82 0.18
N ASN A 132 4.34 7.84 1.49
CA ASN A 132 4.82 9.02 2.21
C ASN A 132 6.31 9.27 1.93
N GLU A 133 7.13 8.22 1.99
CA GLU A 133 8.56 8.31 1.64
C GLU A 133 8.75 8.69 0.19
N ASN A 134 7.99 8.06 -0.73
CA ASN A 134 8.02 8.44 -2.13
C ASN A 134 7.55 9.88 -2.34
N SER A 135 6.54 10.33 -1.59
CA SER A 135 6.07 11.72 -1.66
C SER A 135 7.13 12.71 -1.22
N ALA A 136 7.87 12.39 -0.16
CA ALA A 136 8.98 13.21 0.29
C ALA A 136 10.12 13.24 -0.72
N ALA A 137 10.52 12.08 -1.24
CA ALA A 137 11.56 12.00 -2.26
C ALA A 137 11.16 12.80 -3.51
N ALA A 138 9.90 12.69 -3.95
CA ALA A 138 9.40 13.39 -5.12
C ALA A 138 9.35 14.90 -4.88
N PHE A 139 8.81 15.32 -3.73
CA PHE A 139 8.64 16.72 -3.39
C PHE A 139 9.97 17.44 -3.13
N PHE A 140 10.89 16.82 -2.40
CA PHE A 140 12.16 17.42 -2.01
C PHE A 140 13.24 17.22 -3.06
N LEU A 141 13.44 16.00 -3.54
CA LEU A 141 14.64 15.61 -4.30
C LEU A 141 14.39 15.46 -5.80
N LYS A 142 13.14 15.53 -6.23
CA LYS A 142 12.70 15.23 -7.59
C LYS A 142 12.91 13.76 -8.00
N GLU A 143 12.83 12.86 -7.03
CA GLU A 143 12.94 11.41 -7.23
C GLU A 143 11.59 10.74 -6.93
N ASP A 144 11.01 10.08 -7.92
CA ASP A 144 9.74 9.36 -7.77
C ASP A 144 9.94 7.93 -8.29
N PHE A 145 9.92 6.97 -7.36
CA PHE A 145 10.31 5.58 -7.58
C PHE A 145 9.12 4.69 -7.97
N MET A 146 7.89 5.12 -7.68
CA MET A 146 6.68 4.31 -7.91
C MET A 146 6.19 4.39 -9.35
N ASP A 147 5.74 3.29 -9.93
CA ASP A 147 4.95 3.25 -11.16
C ASP A 147 3.46 3.29 -10.86
N TYR A 148 2.80 4.29 -11.43
CA TYR A 148 1.41 4.57 -11.12
C TYR A 148 0.47 4.08 -12.22
N TYR A 149 -0.69 3.62 -11.81
CA TYR A 149 -1.80 3.32 -12.72
C TYR A 149 -3.12 3.53 -12.02
N ILE A 150 -4.16 3.71 -12.81
CA ILE A 150 -5.52 3.75 -12.32
C ILE A 150 -5.98 2.32 -12.14
N LYS A 151 -6.57 2.02 -10.99
CA LYS A 151 -7.22 0.75 -10.73
C LYS A 151 -8.63 1.02 -10.23
N LYS A 152 -9.59 0.57 -11.02
CA LYS A 152 -11.02 0.65 -10.70
C LYS A 152 -11.58 -0.75 -10.55
N GLY A 153 -12.46 -0.97 -9.58
CA GLY A 153 -12.94 -2.32 -9.35
C GLY A 153 -13.70 -2.55 -8.05
N ALA A 154 -14.27 -3.74 -7.95
CA ALA A 154 -14.94 -4.23 -6.76
C ALA A 154 -14.17 -5.42 -6.19
N ILE A 155 -13.96 -5.42 -4.87
CA ILE A 155 -13.24 -6.46 -4.15
C ILE A 155 -14.15 -7.02 -3.08
N GLY A 156 -14.31 -8.34 -3.06
CA GLY A 156 -14.93 -9.08 -1.97
C GLY A 156 -13.89 -9.95 -1.29
N PHE A 157 -13.94 -10.03 0.04
CA PHE A 157 -12.98 -10.81 0.81
C PHE A 157 -13.58 -11.46 2.05
N ILE A 158 -12.90 -12.52 2.51
CA ILE A 158 -13.15 -13.22 3.76
C ILE A 158 -11.82 -13.38 4.48
N ASP A 159 -11.76 -12.91 5.72
CA ASP A 159 -10.62 -13.05 6.62
C ASP A 159 -10.95 -13.97 7.78
N GLN A 160 -10.02 -14.86 8.11
CA GLN A 160 -10.07 -15.68 9.31
C GLN A 160 -8.80 -15.46 10.13
N LYS A 161 -8.96 -15.00 11.37
CA LYS A 161 -7.87 -14.99 12.37
C LYS A 161 -7.90 -16.30 13.17
N ILE A 162 -6.76 -16.95 13.34
CA ILE A 162 -6.61 -18.21 14.09
C ILE A 162 -5.51 -18.03 15.14
N ASN A 163 -5.84 -18.24 16.41
CA ASN A 163 -4.90 -18.21 17.55
C ASN A 163 -4.06 -16.92 17.63
N GLU A 164 -4.61 -15.81 17.15
CA GLU A 164 -3.99 -14.48 17.06
C GLU A 164 -2.73 -14.33 16.21
N VAL A 165 -2.03 -15.42 15.89
CA VAL A 165 -0.77 -15.43 15.13
C VAL A 165 -0.97 -15.71 13.64
N HIS A 166 -2.06 -16.38 13.25
CA HIS A 166 -2.37 -16.64 11.84
C HIS A 166 -3.51 -15.75 11.34
N THR A 167 -3.34 -15.20 10.15
CA THR A 167 -4.41 -14.56 9.38
C THR A 167 -4.46 -15.16 7.99
N ILE A 168 -5.63 -15.63 7.59
CA ILE A 168 -5.90 -16.15 6.26
C ILE A 168 -6.91 -15.21 5.59
N ARG A 169 -6.66 -14.82 4.33
CA ARG A 169 -7.59 -14.07 3.50
C ARG A 169 -7.84 -14.80 2.19
N PHE A 170 -9.11 -14.90 1.83
CA PHE A 170 -9.54 -15.18 0.47
C PHE A 170 -10.16 -13.93 -0.12
N GLU A 171 -9.80 -13.61 -1.35
CA GLU A 171 -10.15 -12.36 -2.00
C GLU A 171 -10.48 -12.62 -3.47
N ALA A 172 -11.56 -12.00 -3.94
CA ALA A 172 -11.93 -11.94 -5.35
C ALA A 172 -12.11 -10.48 -5.74
N GLU A 173 -11.46 -10.08 -6.82
CA GLU A 173 -11.48 -8.72 -7.34
C GLU A 173 -11.89 -8.73 -8.80
N SER A 174 -12.89 -7.92 -9.16
CA SER A 174 -13.03 -7.46 -10.54
C SER A 174 -12.30 -6.14 -10.67
N PHE A 175 -11.40 -6.01 -11.65
CA PHE A 175 -10.59 -4.82 -11.86
C PHE A 175 -10.62 -4.36 -13.31
N GLU A 176 -10.35 -3.08 -13.47
CA GLU A 176 -10.11 -2.35 -14.71
C GLU A 176 -8.87 -1.48 -14.47
N TYR A 177 -7.82 -1.70 -15.29
CA TYR A 177 -6.62 -0.90 -15.29
C TYR A 177 -6.72 0.24 -16.29
N GLY A 178 -6.22 1.41 -15.89
CA GLY A 178 -6.09 2.57 -16.75
C GLY A 178 -4.68 3.15 -16.69
N SER A 179 -4.21 3.67 -17.82
CA SER A 179 -2.95 4.38 -17.88
C SER A 179 -3.07 5.78 -17.26
N ILE A 180 -1.97 6.31 -16.73
CA ILE A 180 -1.89 7.70 -16.28
C ILE A 180 -0.53 8.29 -16.65
N GLU A 181 -0.53 9.48 -17.21
CA GLU A 181 0.71 10.14 -17.62
C GLU A 181 1.33 10.99 -16.51
N ARG A 182 2.60 11.37 -16.71
CA ARG A 182 3.30 12.31 -15.84
C ARG A 182 2.79 13.73 -16.07
N ASN A 183 2.00 14.25 -15.13
CA ASN A 183 1.38 15.58 -15.24
C ASN A 183 2.08 16.70 -14.45
N THR A 184 3.13 16.39 -13.68
CA THR A 184 3.96 17.40 -13.00
C THR A 184 5.45 17.12 -13.14
N ASN A 185 6.28 18.17 -13.03
CA ASN A 185 7.74 18.09 -13.06
C ASN A 185 8.39 19.13 -12.13
N TRP A 186 7.85 19.24 -10.92
CA TRP A 186 8.25 20.23 -9.93
C TRP A 186 8.75 19.57 -8.64
N SER A 187 9.66 20.23 -7.93
CA SER A 187 10.21 19.83 -6.64
C SER A 187 10.92 21.03 -6.00
N ILE A 188 11.25 20.95 -4.72
CA ILE A 188 12.00 21.99 -4.00
C ILE A 188 13.47 22.01 -4.46
N PHE A 189 14.13 20.86 -4.38
CA PHE A 189 15.50 20.65 -4.84
C PHE A 189 15.52 19.78 -6.10
N GLY A 190 16.68 19.67 -6.77
CA GLY A 190 16.77 18.88 -7.99
C GLY A 190 16.23 19.57 -9.25
N LYS A 191 16.24 20.91 -9.30
CA LYS A 191 15.75 21.71 -10.46
C LYS A 191 16.35 21.30 -11.81
N LYS A 192 17.56 20.72 -11.81
CA LYS A 192 18.26 20.23 -13.01
C LYS A 192 17.81 18.83 -13.49
N LYS A 193 17.05 18.10 -12.67
CA LYS A 193 16.53 16.77 -12.99
C LYS A 193 15.13 16.88 -13.59
N ASN A 194 14.69 15.84 -14.27
CA ASN A 194 13.30 15.64 -14.66
C ASN A 194 12.79 14.36 -14.00
N PHE A 195 11.54 14.35 -13.55
CA PHE A 195 10.92 13.08 -13.16
C PHE A 195 10.94 12.12 -14.34
N ARG A 196 11.12 10.83 -14.06
CA ARG A 196 10.96 9.78 -15.08
C ARG A 196 9.56 9.81 -15.68
N ARG A 197 9.43 9.29 -16.90
CA ARG A 197 8.09 9.05 -17.47
C ARG A 197 7.40 7.97 -16.64
N ASN A 198 6.08 8.10 -16.51
CA ASN A 198 5.30 7.02 -15.92
C ASN A 198 5.15 5.90 -16.95
N SER A 199 5.22 4.66 -16.50
CA SER A 199 4.96 3.50 -17.34
C SER A 199 3.56 3.55 -17.94
N SER A 200 3.45 3.24 -19.24
CA SER A 200 2.17 3.14 -19.93
C SER A 200 1.64 1.72 -19.74
N ILE A 201 0.56 1.59 -18.99
CA ILE A 201 -0.07 0.31 -18.70
C ILE A 201 -1.24 0.11 -19.67
N PRO A 202 -1.37 -1.07 -20.31
CA PRO A 202 -2.51 -1.34 -21.19
C PRO A 202 -3.82 -1.28 -20.42
N GLU A 203 -4.86 -0.77 -21.07
CA GLU A 203 -6.21 -0.78 -20.52
C GLU A 203 -6.77 -2.20 -20.58
N GLU A 204 -6.98 -2.79 -19.41
CA GLU A 204 -7.36 -4.20 -19.29
C GLU A 204 -8.37 -4.38 -18.17
N HIS A 205 -9.28 -5.33 -18.34
CA HIS A 205 -10.23 -5.71 -17.31
C HIS A 205 -10.14 -7.21 -17.07
N GLY A 206 -10.47 -7.63 -15.86
CA GLY A 206 -10.43 -9.03 -15.51
C GLY A 206 -10.90 -9.30 -14.09
N ILE A 207 -10.68 -10.54 -13.68
CA ILE A 207 -10.99 -11.03 -12.34
C ILE A 207 -9.70 -11.58 -11.74
N ALA A 208 -9.36 -11.18 -10.53
CA ALA A 208 -8.26 -11.75 -9.76
C ALA A 208 -8.81 -12.48 -8.53
N ALA A 209 -8.40 -13.73 -8.35
CA ALA A 209 -8.60 -14.50 -7.14
C ALA A 209 -7.27 -14.57 -6.37
N ARG A 210 -7.30 -14.25 -5.08
CA ARG A 210 -6.11 -14.22 -4.22
C ARG A 210 -6.35 -15.02 -2.95
N PHE A 211 -5.34 -15.79 -2.58
CA PHE A 211 -5.20 -16.41 -1.27
C PHE A 211 -4.00 -15.77 -0.58
N LEU A 212 -4.20 -15.30 0.65
CA LEU A 212 -3.14 -14.70 1.45
C LEU A 212 -3.09 -15.36 2.81
N TRP A 213 -1.88 -15.61 3.28
CA TRP A 213 -1.60 -16.18 4.59
C TRP A 213 -0.51 -15.39 5.28
N VAL A 214 -0.75 -15.03 6.53
CA VAL A 214 0.21 -14.35 7.39
C VAL A 214 0.38 -15.16 8.66
N PHE A 215 1.64 -15.38 9.04
CA PHE A 215 2.05 -15.84 10.35
C PHE A 215 2.86 -14.73 11.02
N ASP A 216 2.33 -14.16 12.10
CA ASP A 216 2.94 -13.08 12.86
C ASP A 216 3.14 -13.53 14.30
N TRP A 217 4.37 -13.93 14.62
CA TRP A 217 4.78 -14.32 15.96
C TRP A 217 5.93 -13.43 16.45
N ARG A 218 5.80 -12.13 16.18
CA ARG A 218 6.69 -11.10 16.71
C ARG A 218 6.26 -10.70 18.11
N ASP A 219 7.22 -10.37 18.94
CA ASP A 219 7.01 -9.79 20.27
C ASP A 219 6.34 -8.40 20.21
N ASN A 220 6.71 -7.59 19.22
CA ASN A 220 6.15 -6.26 19.00
C ASN A 220 6.00 -5.98 17.51
N SER A 221 4.86 -5.41 17.10
CA SER A 221 4.55 -5.13 15.70
C SER A 221 5.37 -3.97 15.11
N LEU A 222 5.68 -2.96 15.93
CA LEU A 222 6.35 -1.71 15.55
C LEU A 222 7.87 -1.79 15.71
N MET A 223 8.32 -2.30 16.85
CA MET A 223 9.74 -2.43 17.20
C MET A 223 10.07 -3.87 17.62
N PRO A 224 10.00 -4.84 16.69
CA PRO A 224 10.26 -6.24 17.00
C PRO A 224 11.71 -6.47 17.44
N GLN A 225 11.88 -7.11 18.60
CA GLN A 225 13.20 -7.54 19.11
C GLN A 225 13.39 -9.05 18.98
N SER A 226 12.30 -9.81 18.91
CA SER A 226 12.30 -11.25 18.68
C SER A 226 11.07 -11.71 17.93
N GLY A 227 11.24 -12.70 17.07
CA GLY A 227 10.14 -13.48 16.51
C GLY A 227 10.22 -13.68 15.01
N TRP A 228 9.10 -14.10 14.43
CA TRP A 228 8.96 -14.42 13.02
C TRP A 228 7.78 -13.67 12.40
N TYR A 229 7.97 -13.22 11.16
CA TYR A 229 6.89 -12.74 10.32
C TYR A 229 7.01 -13.41 8.96
N ILE A 230 6.00 -14.18 8.59
CA ILE A 230 5.93 -14.91 7.31
C ILE A 230 4.64 -14.49 6.61
N GLU A 231 4.75 -14.22 5.32
CA GLU A 231 3.64 -13.79 4.48
C GLU A 231 3.70 -14.58 3.17
N GLY A 232 2.64 -15.31 2.87
CA GLY A 232 2.46 -16.03 1.62
C GLY A 232 1.28 -15.45 0.85
N LYS A 233 1.44 -15.31 -0.48
CA LYS A 233 0.36 -14.90 -1.38
C LYS A 233 0.36 -15.81 -2.61
N ALA A 234 -0.79 -16.38 -2.93
CA ALA A 234 -1.06 -17.00 -4.21
C ALA A 234 -2.12 -16.17 -4.94
N GLU A 235 -1.91 -15.92 -6.23
CA GLU A 235 -2.79 -15.10 -7.05
C GLU A 235 -3.01 -15.78 -8.39
N GLN A 236 -4.25 -15.73 -8.86
CA GLN A 236 -4.62 -16.07 -10.22
C GLN A 236 -5.47 -14.94 -10.78
N THR A 237 -5.07 -14.43 -11.93
CA THR A 237 -5.82 -13.44 -12.69
C THR A 237 -6.39 -14.10 -13.93
N LEU A 238 -7.63 -13.78 -14.29
CA LEU A 238 -8.36 -14.32 -15.42
C LEU A 238 -8.92 -13.16 -16.24
N GLY A 239 -8.76 -13.26 -17.57
CA GLY A 239 -9.28 -12.32 -18.55
C GLY A 239 -8.50 -12.46 -19.86
N ASP A 240 -9.01 -11.87 -20.93
CA ASP A 240 -8.58 -12.17 -22.30
C ASP A 240 -7.08 -11.92 -22.55
N SER A 241 -6.54 -10.85 -21.95
CA SER A 241 -5.11 -10.49 -22.05
C SER A 241 -4.37 -10.50 -20.72
N VAL A 242 -5.06 -10.80 -19.62
CA VAL A 242 -4.56 -10.63 -18.23
C VAL A 242 -4.27 -11.94 -17.48
N ASP A 243 -4.37 -13.10 -18.13
CA ASP A 243 -4.17 -14.38 -17.47
C ASP A 243 -2.76 -14.49 -16.86
N THR A 244 -2.71 -14.58 -15.53
CA THR A 244 -1.47 -14.70 -14.76
C THR A 244 -1.65 -15.58 -13.54
N LYS A 245 -0.59 -16.26 -13.15
CA LYS A 245 -0.49 -17.04 -11.91
C LYS A 245 0.76 -16.61 -11.17
N GLY A 246 0.62 -16.24 -9.90
CA GLY A 246 1.73 -15.78 -9.08
C GLY A 246 1.76 -16.44 -7.71
N LEU A 247 2.97 -16.72 -7.22
CA LEU A 247 3.24 -17.18 -5.87
C LEU A 247 4.33 -16.32 -5.25
N PHE A 248 4.08 -15.85 -4.03
CA PHE A 248 4.94 -14.91 -3.32
C PHE A 248 5.13 -15.33 -1.88
N LEU A 249 6.35 -15.16 -1.38
CA LEU A 249 6.73 -15.45 -0.01
C LEU A 249 7.63 -14.33 0.52
N THR A 250 7.31 -13.82 1.70
CA THR A 250 8.20 -12.98 2.49
C THR A 250 8.40 -13.58 3.85
N LEU A 251 9.66 -13.61 4.28
CA LEU A 251 10.08 -14.10 5.57
C LEU A 251 10.94 -13.05 6.24
N LYS A 252 10.63 -12.74 7.50
CA LYS A 252 11.43 -11.88 8.36
C LYS A 252 11.69 -12.57 9.68
N ARG A 253 12.95 -12.54 10.12
CA ARG A 253 13.41 -13.05 11.41
C ARG A 253 14.08 -11.92 12.20
N PHE A 254 13.63 -11.73 13.44
CA PHE A 254 14.20 -10.77 14.39
C PHE A 254 14.80 -11.54 15.55
N GLN A 255 16.06 -11.29 15.88
CA GLN A 255 16.69 -11.95 17.01
C GLN A 255 17.68 -11.02 17.72
N THR A 256 17.40 -10.76 18.99
CA THR A 256 18.37 -10.13 19.89
C THR A 256 19.42 -11.16 20.29
N LEU A 257 20.70 -10.81 20.18
CA LEU A 257 21.82 -11.69 20.54
C LEU A 257 22.26 -11.44 21.98
N PHE A 258 22.90 -10.29 22.22
CA PHE A 258 23.41 -9.86 23.51
C PHE A 258 23.25 -8.34 23.64
N GLY A 259 22.87 -7.86 24.82
CA GLY A 259 22.67 -6.42 25.06
C GLY A 259 21.69 -5.80 24.06
N SER A 260 22.13 -4.74 23.39
CA SER A 260 21.34 -3.99 22.40
C SER A 260 21.57 -4.43 20.94
N HIS A 261 22.21 -5.58 20.71
CA HIS A 261 22.50 -6.08 19.36
C HIS A 261 21.32 -6.89 18.79
N LEU A 262 20.75 -6.41 17.69
CA LEU A 262 19.61 -7.02 16.99
C LEU A 262 20.02 -7.45 15.58
N ILE A 263 19.82 -8.73 15.27
CA ILE A 263 19.92 -9.24 13.91
C ILE A 263 18.53 -9.25 13.28
N LYS A 264 18.44 -8.70 12.06
CA LYS A 264 17.25 -8.73 11.21
C LYS A 264 17.59 -9.41 9.90
N ILE A 265 16.88 -10.48 9.58
CA ILE A 265 16.99 -11.18 8.29
C ILE A 265 15.67 -11.00 7.56
N LYS A 266 15.74 -10.59 6.29
CA LYS A 266 14.59 -10.47 5.39
C LYS A 266 14.88 -11.26 4.12
N LEU A 267 13.96 -12.13 3.75
CA LEU A 267 13.95 -12.85 2.49
C LEU A 267 12.63 -12.57 1.77
N ILE A 268 12.70 -12.26 0.49
CA ILE A 268 11.56 -12.08 -0.40
C ILE A 268 11.80 -13.00 -1.59
N ALA A 269 10.80 -13.78 -1.95
CA ALA A 269 10.79 -14.61 -3.13
C ALA A 269 9.43 -14.49 -3.80
N GLY A 270 9.43 -14.48 -5.13
CA GLY A 270 8.21 -14.38 -5.92
C GLY A 270 8.43 -15.02 -7.28
N THR A 271 7.35 -15.52 -7.86
CA THR A 271 7.32 -15.96 -9.25
C THR A 271 5.95 -15.64 -9.82
N ARG A 272 5.91 -15.20 -11.08
CA ARG A 272 4.66 -14.96 -11.81
C ARG A 272 4.84 -15.45 -13.25
N THR A 273 3.82 -16.14 -13.74
CA THR A 273 3.78 -16.68 -15.09
C THR A 273 2.47 -16.26 -15.76
N GLY A 274 2.43 -16.29 -17.09
CA GLY A 274 1.23 -15.94 -17.87
C GLY A 274 1.48 -14.83 -18.91
N CYS A 275 0.49 -14.55 -19.74
CA CYS A 275 0.61 -13.64 -20.89
C CYS A 275 0.88 -12.19 -20.44
N ALA A 276 0.18 -11.73 -19.40
CA ALA A 276 0.34 -10.39 -18.85
C ALA A 276 1.52 -10.22 -17.89
N SER A 277 2.27 -11.29 -17.57
CA SER A 277 3.43 -11.21 -16.66
C SER A 277 4.52 -10.24 -17.14
N ARG A 278 4.46 -9.83 -18.41
CA ARG A 278 5.40 -8.89 -19.05
C ARG A 278 5.01 -7.43 -18.93
N TYR A 279 3.79 -7.12 -18.49
CA TYR A 279 3.37 -5.74 -18.34
C TYR A 279 3.87 -5.14 -17.03
N ASP A 280 4.16 -3.84 -17.05
CA ASP A 280 4.81 -3.13 -15.95
C ASP A 280 4.08 -3.28 -14.62
N GLN A 281 2.74 -3.42 -14.59
CA GLN A 281 1.94 -3.66 -13.38
C GLN A 281 2.04 -5.08 -12.79
N TYR A 282 2.79 -5.98 -13.44
CA TYR A 282 3.02 -7.35 -13.00
C TYR A 282 4.50 -7.70 -12.85
N LEU A 283 5.42 -6.80 -13.22
CA LEU A 283 6.87 -7.03 -13.14
C LEU A 283 7.36 -7.07 -11.71
N MET A 284 8.33 -7.95 -11.43
CA MET A 284 9.01 -8.05 -10.13
C MET A 284 10.39 -7.42 -10.23
N ASP A 285 10.45 -6.11 -10.01
CA ASP A 285 11.71 -5.38 -10.11
C ASP A 285 12.46 -5.35 -8.77
N MET A 286 13.78 -5.46 -8.82
CA MET A 286 14.68 -5.36 -7.68
C MET A 286 15.76 -4.30 -7.92
N GLY A 287 16.27 -3.72 -6.83
CA GLY A 287 17.18 -2.57 -6.84
C GLY A 287 16.59 -1.36 -6.14
N GLY A 288 17.42 -0.61 -5.40
CA GLY A 288 17.03 0.59 -4.67
C GLY A 288 16.88 0.41 -3.17
N ILE A 289 16.39 1.47 -2.50
CA ILE A 289 16.45 1.64 -1.04
C ILE A 289 15.65 0.55 -0.27
N GLY A 290 14.55 0.06 -0.81
CA GLY A 290 13.67 -0.93 -0.18
C GLY A 290 13.89 -2.41 -0.56
N SER A 291 14.78 -2.69 -1.51
CA SER A 291 15.07 -4.05 -1.98
C SER A 291 16.57 -4.35 -1.87
N LEU A 292 17.38 -3.90 -2.82
CA LEU A 292 18.82 -4.06 -2.86
C LEU A 292 19.50 -2.70 -2.77
N VAL A 293 19.89 -2.34 -1.54
CA VAL A 293 20.65 -1.12 -1.26
C VAL A 293 21.97 -1.14 -2.04
N ALA A 294 22.41 0.04 -2.51
CA ALA A 294 23.56 0.27 -3.37
C ALA A 294 23.37 -0.03 -4.88
N TYR A 295 22.25 -0.63 -5.27
CA TYR A 295 21.85 -0.73 -6.68
C TYR A 295 20.88 0.40 -7.05
N LYS A 296 20.80 0.72 -8.35
CA LYS A 296 19.83 1.68 -8.85
C LYS A 296 18.41 1.13 -8.70
N ASP A 297 17.45 2.05 -8.62
CA ASP A 297 16.03 1.70 -8.62
C ASP A 297 15.69 0.87 -9.86
N LYS A 298 15.07 -0.29 -9.63
CA LYS A 298 14.66 -1.24 -10.68
C LYS A 298 15.78 -1.65 -11.64
N GLU A 299 17.01 -1.79 -11.13
CA GLU A 299 18.16 -2.23 -11.93
C GLU A 299 18.03 -3.67 -12.43
N PHE A 300 17.39 -4.54 -11.65
CA PHE A 300 17.15 -5.94 -12.00
C PHE A 300 15.66 -6.14 -12.32
N THR A 301 15.34 -6.27 -13.61
CA THR A 301 13.98 -6.50 -14.11
C THR A 301 13.83 -7.96 -14.56
N ASN A 302 12.60 -8.49 -14.53
CA ASN A 302 12.23 -9.86 -14.93
C ASN A 302 12.77 -11.00 -14.04
N GLY A 303 12.61 -10.89 -12.72
CA GLY A 303 12.77 -12.02 -11.80
C GLY A 303 11.67 -13.07 -11.90
#